data_AF-A0A955XXU2-F1
#
_entry.id   AF-A0A955XXU2-F1
#
_cell.length_a   1.000
_cell.length_b   1.000
_cell.length_c   1.000
_cell.angle_alpha   90.00
_cell.angle_beta   90.00
_cell.angle_gamma   90.00
#
_symmetry.space_group_name_H-M   'P 1'
#
loop_
_entity.id
_entity.type
_entity.pdbx_description
1 polymer ?
#
loop_
_entity_poly.entity_id
_entity_poly.type
_entity_poly.pdbx_seq_one_letter_code
_entity_poly.pdbx_strand_id
1 'polypeptide(L)'
;MIALLLACAPCDGEVSLAGPVSAGDSSQATFLWNGEEVAGCGLYWEVDGIPGGDSTVGTVDTCGIYTAPDVAPAAPVRLLVATDPPGTCADCCPHASVSITVAP
;
A
#
# COMPACT_ATOMS: atom_id res chain seq x y z
N MET A 1 13.11 4.03 -34.37
CA MET A 1 11.87 3.26 -34.13
C MET A 1 12.07 2.56 -32.79
N ILE A 2 11.61 3.19 -31.71
CA ILE A 2 11.72 2.62 -30.36
C ILE A 2 10.81 1.39 -30.33
N ALA A 3 11.39 0.23 -30.05
CA ALA A 3 10.65 -1.00 -29.84
C ALA A 3 9.84 -0.82 -28.56
N LEU A 4 8.57 -0.49 -28.70
CA LEU A 4 7.59 -0.62 -27.63
C LEU A 4 7.38 -2.13 -27.47
N LEU A 5 8.19 -2.76 -26.62
CA LEU A 5 7.85 -4.09 -26.12
C LEU A 5 6.48 -3.93 -25.45
N LEU A 6 5.45 -4.52 -26.05
CA LEU A 6 4.22 -4.88 -25.36
C LEU A 6 4.56 -6.00 -24.36
N ALA A 7 5.36 -5.68 -23.35
CA ALA A 7 5.30 -6.42 -22.10
C ALA A 7 3.90 -6.15 -21.53
N CYS A 8 3.22 -7.20 -21.05
CA CYS A 8 2.12 -6.99 -20.12
C CYS A 8 2.63 -6.01 -19.08
N ALA A 9 2.02 -4.82 -18.95
CA ALA A 9 2.44 -3.87 -17.92
C ALA A 9 2.44 -4.66 -16.60
N PRO A 10 3.56 -4.70 -15.85
CA PRO A 10 3.58 -5.46 -14.62
C PRO A 10 2.42 -4.96 -13.78
N CYS A 11 1.57 -5.88 -13.35
CA CYS A 11 0.44 -5.59 -12.47
C CYS A 11 0.88 -5.04 -11.11
N ASP A 12 2.18 -5.08 -10.86
CA ASP A 12 2.88 -4.52 -9.73
C ASP A 12 3.20 -3.03 -9.99
N GLY A 13 2.44 -2.15 -9.35
CA GLY A 13 2.85 -0.77 -9.13
C GLY A 13 3.83 -0.65 -7.96
N GLU A 14 4.02 0.58 -7.49
CA GLU A 14 4.89 0.92 -6.36
C GLU A 14 4.09 1.66 -5.29
N VAL A 15 4.47 1.47 -4.02
CA VAL A 15 3.96 2.28 -2.91
C VAL A 15 5.11 3.13 -2.38
N SER A 16 4.93 4.44 -2.40
CA SER A 16 5.88 5.40 -1.83
C SER A 16 5.35 5.95 -0.51
N LEU A 17 6.21 6.06 0.50
CA LEU A 17 5.87 6.66 1.79
C LEU A 17 6.44 8.08 1.87
N ALA A 18 5.66 9.01 2.46
CA ALA A 18 6.10 10.39 2.68
C ALA A 18 7.25 10.53 3.71
N GLY A 19 7.58 9.47 4.45
CA GLY A 19 8.63 9.47 5.45
C GLY A 19 8.78 8.12 6.18
N PRO A 20 9.72 8.01 7.13
CA PRO A 20 9.77 6.87 8.03
C PRO A 20 8.52 6.82 8.90
N VAL A 21 8.12 5.61 9.31
CA VAL A 21 6.95 5.42 10.16
C VAL A 21 7.38 5.02 11.56
N SER A 22 6.91 5.76 12.56
CA SER A 22 7.15 5.51 13.98
C SER A 22 5.85 5.11 14.67
N ALA A 23 5.95 4.42 15.81
CA ALA A 23 4.80 4.04 16.61
C ALA A 23 3.95 5.27 17.02
N GLY A 24 2.63 5.16 16.86
CA GLY A 24 1.66 6.23 17.16
C GLY A 24 1.58 7.35 16.11
N ASP A 25 2.48 7.40 15.12
CA ASP A 25 2.46 8.40 14.05
C ASP A 25 1.68 7.93 12.83
N SER A 26 1.35 8.88 11.94
CA SER A 26 0.75 8.59 10.64
C SER A 26 1.67 9.00 9.49
N SER A 27 1.60 8.28 8.38
CA SER A 27 2.37 8.52 7.17
C SER A 27 1.49 8.31 5.94
N GLN A 28 1.64 9.21 4.95
CA GLN A 28 0.97 9.05 3.66
C GLN A 28 1.69 7.96 2.86
N ALA A 29 0.94 6.95 2.45
CA ALA A 29 1.30 5.99 1.42
C ALA A 29 0.64 6.40 0.10
N THR A 30 1.46 6.53 -0.94
CA THR A 30 1.04 6.95 -2.27
C THR A 30 1.18 5.76 -3.23
N PHE A 31 0.11 5.42 -3.92
CA PHE A 31 0.13 4.38 -4.93
C PHE A 31 0.57 4.95 -6.28
N LEU A 32 1.63 4.37 -6.84
CA LEU A 32 2.17 4.71 -8.15
C LEU A 32 1.96 3.53 -9.10
N TRP A 33 1.34 3.77 -10.24
CA TRP A 33 1.19 2.79 -11.32
C TRP A 33 1.87 3.32 -12.57
N ASN A 34 2.78 2.54 -13.16
CA ASN A 34 3.62 2.98 -14.28
C ASN A 34 4.36 4.31 -14.02
N GLY A 35 4.68 4.62 -12.75
CA GLY A 35 5.33 5.86 -12.33
C GLY A 35 4.39 7.08 -12.20
N GLU A 36 3.09 6.90 -12.39
CA GLU A 36 2.08 7.94 -12.19
C GLU A 36 1.30 7.69 -10.89
N GLU A 37 1.00 8.76 -10.16
CA GLU A 37 0.20 8.68 -8.95
C GLU A 37 -1.25 8.32 -9.27
N VAL A 38 -1.71 7.22 -8.68
CA VAL A 38 -3.13 6.87 -8.61
C VAL A 38 -3.74 7.66 -7.47
N ALA A 39 -3.97 8.95 -7.73
CA ALA A 39 -4.41 9.90 -6.72
C ALA A 39 -5.89 9.69 -6.35
N GLY A 40 -6.21 9.95 -5.08
CA GLY A 40 -7.58 10.03 -4.58
C GLY A 40 -7.92 9.01 -3.48
N CYS A 41 -9.09 9.21 -2.89
CA CYS A 41 -9.67 8.28 -1.92
C CYS A 41 -10.59 7.28 -2.64
N GLY A 42 -10.61 6.04 -2.15
CA GLY A 42 -11.41 4.96 -2.74
C GLY A 42 -10.58 3.78 -3.23
N LEU A 43 -9.28 3.78 -2.94
CA LEU A 43 -8.43 2.61 -3.11
C LEU A 43 -8.71 1.61 -1.98
N TYR A 44 -8.46 0.34 -2.29
CA TYR A 44 -8.56 -0.76 -1.35
C TYR A 44 -7.19 -1.00 -0.75
N TRP A 45 -7.08 -0.71 0.53
CA TRP A 45 -5.85 -0.90 1.28
C TRP A 45 -5.99 -2.05 2.26
N GLU A 46 -4.92 -2.82 2.41
CA GLU A 46 -4.79 -3.88 3.40
C GLU A 46 -3.51 -3.70 4.20
N VAL A 47 -3.58 -4.00 5.49
CA VAL A 47 -2.44 -4.06 6.40
C VAL A 47 -2.29 -5.50 6.85
N ASP A 48 -1.18 -6.13 6.49
CA ASP A 48 -0.89 -7.53 6.74
C ASP A 48 -2.01 -8.50 6.30
N GLY A 49 -2.68 -8.18 5.18
CA GLY A 49 -3.81 -8.95 4.64
C GLY A 49 -5.15 -8.66 5.31
N ILE A 50 -5.23 -7.68 6.21
CA ILE A 50 -6.47 -7.22 6.84
C ILE A 50 -6.94 -5.95 6.10
N PRO A 51 -8.14 -5.96 5.47
CA PRO A 51 -8.70 -4.76 4.84
C PRO A 51 -8.80 -3.60 5.83
N GLY A 52 -8.11 -2.49 5.53
CA GLY A 52 -8.00 -1.32 6.40
C GLY A 52 -7.12 -1.50 7.65
N GLY A 53 -6.67 -2.71 7.96
CA GLY A 53 -5.82 -3.02 9.12
C GLY A 53 -6.54 -3.04 10.47
N ASP A 54 -5.76 -3.11 11.54
CA ASP A 54 -6.25 -3.13 12.92
C ASP A 54 -5.28 -2.43 13.90
N SER A 55 -5.62 -2.35 15.18
CA SER A 55 -4.80 -1.66 16.18
C SER A 55 -3.48 -2.37 16.53
N THR A 56 -3.25 -3.59 16.06
CA THR A 56 -2.03 -4.37 16.33
C THR A 56 -0.98 -4.21 15.24
N VAL A 57 -1.41 -4.06 13.99
CA VAL A 57 -0.53 -3.86 12.84
C VAL A 57 -0.59 -2.44 12.27
N GLY A 58 -1.51 -1.59 12.78
CA GLY A 58 -1.80 -0.27 12.24
C GLY A 58 -3.01 -0.29 11.30
N THR A 59 -3.57 0.90 11.08
CA THR A 59 -4.74 1.09 10.22
C THR A 59 -4.40 1.96 9.02
N VAL A 60 -5.07 1.75 7.89
CA VAL A 60 -4.90 2.56 6.69
C VAL A 60 -6.27 2.96 6.15
N ASP A 61 -6.43 4.22 5.77
CA ASP A 61 -7.67 4.69 5.16
C ASP A 61 -7.67 4.50 3.64
N THR A 62 -8.83 4.73 3.01
CA THR A 62 -8.98 4.59 1.55
C THR A 62 -8.21 5.64 0.74
N CYS A 63 -7.64 6.65 1.40
CA CYS A 63 -6.81 7.71 0.82
C CYS A 63 -5.31 7.39 0.96
N GLY A 64 -4.95 6.24 1.57
CA GLY A 64 -3.57 5.82 1.78
C GLY A 64 -2.90 6.44 3.01
N ILE A 65 -3.64 7.03 3.94
CA ILE A 65 -3.05 7.47 5.21
C ILE A 65 -2.93 6.25 6.11
N TYR A 66 -1.69 5.79 6.35
CA TYR A 66 -1.40 4.73 7.30
C TYR A 66 -1.09 5.33 8.68
N THR A 67 -1.79 4.87 9.70
CA THR A 67 -1.58 5.18 11.12
C THR A 67 -0.98 3.96 11.79
N ALA A 68 0.26 4.11 12.28
CA ALA A 68 0.96 3.06 13.00
C ALA A 68 0.36 2.84 14.39
N PRO A 69 0.43 1.61 14.94
CA PRO A 69 0.01 1.34 16.30
C PRO A 69 0.93 2.05 17.32
N ASP A 70 0.43 2.32 18.52
CA ASP A 70 1.21 2.95 19.62
C ASP A 70 2.39 2.09 20.09
N VAL A 71 2.34 0.78 19.82
CA VAL A 71 3.42 -0.17 20.10
C VAL A 71 3.88 -0.76 18.77
N ALA A 72 5.14 -0.51 18.41
CA ALA A 72 5.72 -1.03 17.19
C ALA A 72 5.60 -2.58 17.13
N PRO A 73 5.05 -3.14 16.03
CA PRO A 73 5.00 -4.58 15.85
C PRO A 73 6.41 -5.19 15.77
N ALA A 74 6.54 -6.44 16.23
CA ALA A 74 7.85 -7.13 16.21
C ALA A 74 8.31 -7.53 14.79
N ALA A 75 7.39 -7.60 13.84
CA ALA A 75 7.64 -7.92 12.44
C ALA A 75 7.32 -6.71 11.55
N PRO A 76 7.97 -6.59 10.37
CA PRO A 76 7.57 -5.61 9.37
C PRO A 76 6.10 -5.80 8.99
N VAL A 77 5.39 -4.70 8.83
CA VAL A 77 3.99 -4.68 8.43
C VAL A 77 3.93 -4.63 6.91
N ARG A 78 3.09 -5.44 6.29
CA ARG A 78 2.89 -5.41 4.84
C ARG A 78 1.71 -4.49 4.49
N LEU A 79 1.97 -3.43 3.74
CA LEU A 79 0.93 -2.58 3.18
C LEU A 79 0.65 -3.04 1.74
N LEU A 80 -0.60 -3.35 1.42
CA LEU A 80 -1.03 -3.65 0.06
C LEU A 80 -2.10 -2.65 -0.36
N VAL A 81 -2.05 -2.22 -1.61
CA VAL A 81 -3.04 -1.35 -2.23
C VAL A 81 -3.51 -1.95 -3.55
N ALA A 82 -4.79 -1.79 -3.84
CA ALA A 82 -5.38 -2.14 -5.13
C ALA A 82 -6.49 -1.13 -5.51
N THR A 83 -6.79 -1.05 -6.81
CA THR A 83 -7.96 -0.28 -7.31
C THR A 83 -9.26 -1.06 -7.24
N ASP A 84 -9.18 -2.37 -7.06
CA ASP A 84 -10.33 -3.27 -6.98
C ASP A 84 -10.51 -3.84 -5.58
N PRO A 85 -11.76 -4.20 -5.18
CA PRO A 85 -12.02 -4.75 -3.87
C PRO A 85 -11.30 -6.08 -3.62
N PRO A 86 -10.86 -6.35 -2.38
CA PRO A 86 -10.17 -7.59 -2.07
C PRO A 86 -11.06 -8.81 -2.35
N GLY A 87 -10.45 -9.86 -2.90
CA GLY A 87 -11.14 -11.12 -3.22
C GLY A 87 -12.01 -11.10 -4.49
N THR A 88 -12.05 -10.00 -5.24
CA THR A 88 -12.81 -9.93 -6.50
C THR A 88 -12.11 -10.63 -7.67
N CYS A 89 -10.77 -10.68 -7.66
CA CYS A 89 -10.00 -11.63 -8.45
C CYS A 89 -8.59 -11.83 -7.87
N ALA A 90 -7.93 -12.93 -8.27
CA ALA A 90 -6.59 -13.28 -7.79
C ALA A 90 -5.46 -12.41 -8.40
N ASP A 91 -5.72 -11.78 -9.56
CA ASP A 91 -4.76 -11.02 -10.37
C ASP A 91 -5.32 -9.63 -10.75
N CYS A 92 -6.04 -8.97 -9.83
CA CYS A 92 -6.70 -7.69 -10.13
C CYS A 92 -5.64 -6.59 -10.14
N CYS A 93 -5.32 -6.11 -11.34
CA CYS A 93 -4.43 -4.98 -11.54
C CYS A 93 -5.26 -3.71 -11.80
N PRO A 94 -4.88 -2.52 -11.29
CA PRO A 94 -3.72 -2.24 -10.46
C PRO A 94 -3.61 -2.73 -9.02
N HIS A 95 -2.44 -3.26 -8.63
CA HIS A 95 -2.07 -3.43 -7.22
C HIS A 95 -0.58 -3.15 -6.94
N ALA A 96 -0.23 -2.94 -5.67
CA ALA A 96 1.16 -2.89 -5.20
C ALA A 96 1.25 -3.31 -3.73
N SER A 97 2.44 -3.71 -3.29
CA SER A 97 2.69 -3.92 -1.86
C SER A 97 4.09 -3.49 -1.44
N VAL A 98 4.19 -3.02 -0.20
CA VAL A 98 5.45 -2.61 0.43
C VAL A 98 5.51 -3.17 1.85
N SER A 99 6.71 -3.56 2.29
CA SER A 99 6.94 -3.93 3.70
C SER A 99 7.51 -2.72 4.43
N ILE A 100 6.87 -2.33 5.51
CA ILE A 100 7.23 -1.17 6.33
C ILE A 100 7.74 -1.65 7.69
N THR A 101 8.84 -1.07 8.16
CA THR A 101 9.34 -1.31 9.50
C THR A 101 8.92 -0.12 10.36
N VAL A 102 8.07 -0.36 11.35
CA VAL A 102 7.64 0.68 12.30
C VAL A 102 8.75 0.85 13.34
N ALA A 103 9.30 2.06 13.43
CA ALA A 103 10.24 2.42 14.48
C ALA A 103 9.50 2.54 15.83
N PRO A 104 10.13 2.13 16.94
CA PRO A 104 9.57 2.32 18.28
C PRO A 104 9.54 3.80 18.70
#